data_AF-A0A1X0XIW6-F1
#
_entry.id   AF-A0A1X0XIW6-F1
#
_cell.length_a   1.000
_cell.length_b   1.000
_cell.length_c   1.000
_cell.angle_alpha   90.00
_cell.angle_beta   90.00
_cell.angle_gamma   90.00
#
_symmetry.space_group_name_H-M   'P 1'
#
loop_
_entity.id
_entity.type
_entity.pdbx_description
1 polymer ?
#
loop_
_entity_poly.entity_id
_entity_poly.type
_entity_poly.pdbx_seq_one_letter_code
_entity_poly.pdbx_strand_id
1 'polypeptide(L)'
;MDFAEWHEHAKWWEGEGPRVRELLDASPESLERARSMFGRIGSSTVGAALQEVLVARAEAGHALGRYCEDVAGHIRSSVTSYRDAEEHNQRTLST
;
A
#
# COMPACT_ATOMS: atom_id res chain seq x y z
N MET A 1 -3.43 27.20 4.24
CA MET A 1 -3.35 25.74 4.08
C MET A 1 -2.44 25.21 5.17
N ASP A 2 -2.81 24.15 5.88
CA ASP A 2 -1.93 23.55 6.89
C ASP A 2 -1.00 22.51 6.22
N PHE A 3 0.23 22.92 5.94
CA PHE A 3 1.21 22.05 5.31
C PHE A 3 1.69 20.91 6.24
N ALA A 4 1.64 21.13 7.56
CA ALA A 4 2.06 20.12 8.52
C ALA A 4 1.04 18.98 8.59
N GLU A 5 -0.26 19.30 8.59
CA GLU A 5 -1.33 18.31 8.53
C GLU A 5 -1.19 17.40 7.29
N TRP A 6 -0.99 18.00 6.11
CA TRP A 6 -0.83 17.22 4.87
C TRP A 6 0.45 16.38 4.86
N HIS A 7 1.52 16.86 5.48
CA HIS A 7 2.74 16.07 5.65
C HIS A 7 2.53 14.85 6.54
N GLU A 8 1.81 15.00 7.65
CA GLU A 8 1.46 13.86 8.52
C GLU A 8 0.52 12.88 7.81
N HIS A 9 -0.42 13.37 6.99
CA HIS A 9 -1.27 12.50 6.18
C HIS A 9 -0.44 11.69 5.17
N ALA A 10 0.54 12.31 4.49
CA ALA A 10 1.44 11.59 3.61
C ALA A 10 2.22 10.48 4.34
N LYS A 11 2.75 10.77 5.53
CA LYS A 11 3.45 9.76 6.36
C LYS A 11 2.54 8.61 6.78
N TRP A 12 1.27 8.89 7.07
CA TRP A 12 0.32 7.84 7.40
C TRP A 12 0.16 6.86 6.23
N TRP A 13 -0.02 7.37 5.00
CA TRP A 13 -0.09 6.52 3.80
C TRP A 13 1.20 5.73 3.55
N GLU A 14 2.37 6.31 3.84
CA GLU A 14 3.65 5.58 3.76
C GLU A 14 3.74 4.44 4.76
N GLY A 15 3.20 4.60 5.97
CA GLY A 15 3.13 3.53 6.95
C GLY A 15 2.13 2.45 6.57
N GLU A 16 1.03 2.84 5.92
CA GLU A 16 -0.06 1.94 5.55
C GLU A 16 0.34 0.98 4.43
N GLY A 17 1.16 1.43 3.46
CA GLY A 17 1.61 0.61 2.34
C GLY A 17 2.29 -0.71 2.75
N PRO A 18 3.36 -0.66 3.55
CA PRO A 18 4.00 -1.85 4.13
C PRO A 18 3.06 -2.67 5.01
N ARG A 19 2.23 -2.01 5.83
CA ARG A 19 1.28 -2.68 6.74
C ARG A 19 0.27 -3.54 5.99
N VAL A 20 -0.29 -3.04 4.90
CA VAL A 20 -1.25 -3.79 4.06
C VAL A 20 -0.58 -4.95 3.34
N ARG A 21 0.66 -4.77 2.87
CA ARG A 21 1.45 -5.86 2.27
C ARG A 21 1.67 -6.98 3.27
N GLU A 22 2.14 -6.67 4.47
CA GLU A 22 2.36 -7.64 5.53
C GLU A 22 1.06 -8.35 5.93
N LEU A 23 -0.03 -7.59 6.12
CA LEU A 23 -1.32 -8.15 6.51
C LEU A 23 -1.85 -9.15 5.47
N LEU A 24 -1.66 -8.86 4.18
CA LEU A 24 -2.21 -9.64 3.08
C LEU A 24 -1.23 -10.67 2.50
N ASP A 25 0.03 -10.68 2.93
CA ASP A 25 1.05 -11.61 2.47
C ASP A 25 0.65 -13.07 2.69
N ALA A 26 1.23 -13.93 1.84
CA ALA A 26 1.08 -15.37 1.91
C ALA A 26 2.46 -16.02 1.77
N SER A 27 3.11 -16.27 2.91
CA SER A 27 4.42 -16.93 2.92
C SER A 27 4.38 -18.30 2.21
N PRO A 28 5.49 -18.76 1.59
CA PRO A 28 5.56 -20.09 0.98
C PRO A 28 5.14 -21.21 1.94
N GLU A 29 5.50 -21.08 3.21
CA GLU A 29 5.09 -22.03 4.26
C GLU A 29 3.57 -22.02 4.49
N SER A 30 2.94 -20.85 4.50
CA SER A 30 1.48 -20.71 4.61
C SER A 30 0.75 -21.31 3.41
N LEU A 31 1.29 -21.15 2.20
CA LEU A 31 0.73 -21.73 0.98
C LEU A 31 0.82 -23.27 0.99
N GLU A 32 1.96 -23.83 1.40
CA GLU A 32 2.14 -25.28 1.48
C GLU A 32 1.26 -25.89 2.59
N ARG A 33 1.15 -25.23 3.74
CA ARG A 33 0.21 -25.62 4.80
C ARG A 33 -1.23 -25.61 4.30
N ALA A 34 -1.66 -24.55 3.61
CA ALA A 34 -3.01 -24.44 3.07
C ALA A 34 -3.36 -25.59 2.10
N ARG A 35 -2.40 -26.00 1.27
CA ARG A 35 -2.59 -27.13 0.34
C ARG A 35 -2.68 -28.48 1.06
N SER A 36 -1.79 -28.71 2.03
CA SER A 36 -1.64 -29.99 2.73
C SER A 36 -2.63 -30.21 3.89
N MET A 37 -3.35 -29.16 4.31
CA MET A 37 -4.43 -29.23 5.31
C MET A 37 -5.56 -30.21 4.94
N PHE A 38 -5.71 -30.51 3.66
CA PHE A 38 -6.72 -31.44 3.17
C PHE A 38 -6.08 -32.79 2.89
N GLY A 39 -6.79 -33.89 3.14
CA GLY A 39 -6.33 -35.23 2.74
C GLY A 39 -6.09 -35.33 1.23
N ARG A 40 -5.38 -36.36 0.74
CA ARG A 40 -4.83 -36.46 -0.63
C ARG A 40 -5.73 -35.95 -1.78
N ILE A 41 -7.02 -36.32 -1.79
CA ILE A 41 -8.00 -35.88 -2.81
C ILE A 41 -8.41 -34.42 -2.62
N GLY A 42 -8.53 -33.99 -1.36
CA GLY A 42 -8.82 -32.60 -1.00
C GLY A 42 -7.64 -31.66 -1.28
N SER A 43 -6.38 -32.13 -1.15
CA SER A 43 -5.20 -31.31 -1.44
C SER A 43 -5.12 -30.92 -2.91
N SER A 44 -5.54 -31.80 -3.81
CA SER A 44 -5.57 -31.54 -5.27
C SER A 44 -6.78 -30.74 -5.74
N THR A 45 -7.74 -30.45 -4.85
CA THR A 45 -8.97 -29.71 -5.17
C THR A 45 -9.09 -28.47 -4.30
N VAL A 46 -9.64 -28.61 -3.10
CA VAL A 46 -9.87 -27.52 -2.14
C VAL A 46 -8.55 -26.88 -1.69
N GLY A 47 -7.51 -27.69 -1.45
CA GLY A 47 -6.19 -27.19 -1.06
C GLY A 47 -5.53 -26.35 -2.16
N ALA A 48 -5.63 -26.79 -3.42
CA ALA A 48 -5.14 -26.03 -4.57
C ALA A 48 -5.92 -24.72 -4.75
N ALA A 49 -7.26 -24.77 -4.68
CA ALA A 49 -8.10 -23.57 -4.78
C ALA A 49 -7.82 -22.56 -3.64
N LEU A 50 -7.62 -23.04 -2.41
CA LEU A 50 -7.24 -22.19 -1.29
C LEU A 50 -5.87 -21.53 -1.52
N GLN A 51 -4.91 -22.29 -2.04
CA GLN A 51 -3.59 -21.76 -2.37
C GLN A 51 -3.68 -20.65 -3.43
N GLU A 52 -4.48 -20.84 -4.48
CA GLU A 52 -4.73 -19.81 -5.52
C GLU A 52 -5.31 -18.52 -4.92
N VAL A 53 -6.30 -18.64 -4.02
CA VAL A 53 -6.91 -17.48 -3.34
C VAL A 53 -5.89 -16.75 -2.46
N LEU A 54 -5.03 -17.48 -1.74
CA LEU A 54 -3.99 -16.87 -0.91
C LEU A 54 -2.93 -16.14 -1.73
N VAL A 55 -2.57 -16.67 -2.91
CA VAL A 55 -1.68 -15.98 -3.85
C VAL A 55 -2.34 -14.69 -4.37
N ALA A 56 -3.60 -14.78 -4.84
CA ALA A 56 -4.33 -13.61 -5.31
C ALA A 56 -4.50 -12.54 -4.21
N ARG A 57 -4.69 -12.96 -2.96
CA ARG A 57 -4.73 -12.07 -1.78
C ARG A 57 -3.41 -11.34 -1.58
N ALA A 58 -2.28 -12.04 -1.67
CA ALA A 58 -0.95 -11.43 -1.55
C ALA A 58 -0.68 -10.43 -2.68
N GLU A 59 -1.03 -10.79 -3.92
CA GLU A 59 -0.94 -9.88 -5.08
C GLU A 59 -1.78 -8.61 -4.88
N ALA A 60 -3.01 -8.76 -4.37
CA ALA A 60 -3.86 -7.63 -4.00
C ALA A 60 -3.21 -6.76 -2.90
N GLY A 61 -2.58 -7.38 -1.91
CA GLY A 61 -1.80 -6.67 -0.89
C GLY A 61 -0.65 -5.85 -1.47
N HIS A 62 0.08 -6.40 -2.42
CA HIS A 62 1.13 -5.66 -3.13
C HIS A 62 0.57 -4.50 -3.95
N ALA A 63 -0.54 -4.70 -4.66
CA ALA A 63 -1.19 -3.64 -5.43
C ALA A 63 -1.71 -2.50 -4.55
N LEU A 64 -2.40 -2.83 -3.45
CA LEU A 64 -2.87 -1.84 -2.47
C LEU A 64 -1.71 -1.12 -1.80
N GLY A 65 -0.62 -1.83 -1.47
CA GLY A 65 0.56 -1.21 -0.89
C GLY A 65 1.21 -0.19 -1.83
N ARG A 66 1.30 -0.49 -3.14
CA ARG A 66 1.78 0.47 -4.15
C ARG A 66 0.85 1.69 -4.24
N TYR A 67 -0.46 1.47 -4.24
CA TYR A 67 -1.43 2.56 -4.24
C TYR A 67 -1.24 3.52 -3.05
N CYS A 68 -0.97 2.99 -1.85
CA CYS A 68 -0.67 3.81 -0.67
C CYS A 68 0.58 4.69 -0.87
N GLU A 69 1.65 4.11 -1.43
CA GLU A 69 2.88 4.84 -1.74
C GLU A 69 2.65 5.95 -2.79
N ASP A 70 1.87 5.66 -3.83
CA ASP A 70 1.51 6.62 -4.87
C ASP A 70 0.72 7.80 -4.28
N VAL A 71 -0.26 7.53 -3.41
CA VAL A 71 -1.02 8.58 -2.71
C VAL A 71 -0.10 9.45 -1.86
N ALA A 72 0.79 8.87 -1.07
CA ALA A 72 1.76 9.62 -0.27
C ALA A 72 2.67 10.51 -1.15
N GLY A 73 3.14 9.98 -2.29
CA GLY A 73 3.92 10.71 -3.27
C GLY A 73 3.16 11.90 -3.86
N HIS A 74 1.89 11.70 -4.24
CA HIS A 74 1.04 12.76 -4.76
C HIS A 74 0.78 13.88 -3.75
N ILE A 75 0.54 13.54 -2.48
CA ILE A 75 0.36 14.54 -1.42
C ILE A 75 1.63 15.40 -1.28
N ARG A 76 2.82 14.78 -1.19
CA ARG A 76 4.10 15.50 -1.09
C ARG A 76 4.36 16.41 -2.27
N SER A 77 4.12 15.92 -3.48
CA SER A 77 4.31 16.70 -4.71
C SER A 77 3.39 17.92 -4.68
N SER A 78 2.12 17.72 -4.33
CA SER A 78 1.13 18.81 -4.28
C SER A 78 1.47 19.84 -3.21
N VAL A 79 1.83 19.41 -2.01
CA VAL A 79 2.26 20.28 -0.90
C VAL A 79 3.46 21.13 -1.30
N THR A 80 4.48 20.52 -1.91
CA THR A 80 5.66 21.24 -2.40
C THR A 80 5.26 22.30 -3.43
N SER A 81 4.47 21.92 -4.44
CA SER A 81 4.01 22.86 -5.48
C SER A 81 3.23 24.04 -4.90
N TYR A 82 2.34 23.81 -3.93
CA TYR A 82 1.59 24.88 -3.28
C TYR A 82 2.48 25.80 -2.45
N ARG A 83 3.44 25.24 -1.71
CA ARG A 83 4.39 26.05 -0.92
C ARG A 83 5.24 26.94 -1.83
N ASP A 84 5.78 26.37 -2.90
CA ASP A 84 6.64 27.10 -3.84
C ASP A 84 5.86 28.23 -4.55
N ALA A 85 4.59 27.97 -4.90
CA ALA A 85 3.71 28.98 -5.49
C ALA A 85 3.40 30.12 -4.49
N GLU A 86 3.15 29.79 -3.22
CA GLU A 86 2.90 30.78 -2.17
C GLU A 86 4.15 31.66 -1.94
N GLU A 87 5.34 31.06 -1.84
CA GLU A 87 6.60 31.80 -1.70
C GLU A 87 6.91 32.70 -2.91
N HIS A 88 6.54 32.26 -4.12
CA HIS A 88 6.67 33.07 -5.33
C HIS A 88 5.72 34.28 -5.30
N ASN A 89 4.46 34.05 -4.94
CA ASN A 89 3.44 35.11 -4.85
C ASN A 89 3.81 36.15 -3.80
N GLN A 90 4.26 35.72 -2.61
CA GLN A 90 4.68 36.63 -1.53
C GLN A 90 5.84 37.53 -1.95
N ARG A 91 6.85 36.99 -2.66
CA ARG A 91 7.96 37.79 -3.20
C ARG A 91 7.49 38.81 -4.24
N THR A 92 6.60 38.40 -5.12
CA THR A 92 6.04 39.26 -6.17
C THR A 92 5.21 40.40 -5.59
N LEU A 93 4.40 40.12 -4.57
CA LEU A 93 3.55 41.13 -3.91
C LEU A 93 4.31 42.05 -2.94
N SER A 94 5.52 41.66 -2.53
CA SER A 94 6.38 42.46 -1.64
C SER A 94 7.35 43.39 -2.41
N THR A 95 7.30 43.37 -3.74
CA THR A 95 8.09 44.21 -4.65
C THR A 95 7.22 45.32 -5.24
#